data_AF-A0A2V7W6K4-F1
#
_entry.id   AF-A0A2V7W6K4-F1
#
_cell.length_a   1.000
_cell.length_b   1.000
_cell.length_c   1.000
_cell.angle_alpha   90.00
_cell.angle_beta   90.00
_cell.angle_gamma   90.00
#
_symmetry.space_group_name_H-M   'P 1'
#
loop_
_entity.id
_entity.type
_entity.pdbx_description
1 polymer ?
#
loop_
_entity_poly.entity_id
_entity_poly.type
_entity_poly.pdbx_seq_one_letter_code
_entity_poly.pdbx_strand_id
1 'polypeptide(L)'
;MTIALLWRSSRNGALWLDLDSDGTERAAGYDVVIQNLRLITKTRKNVWAANDRRWSEVALAIDNSGRLLFLFSRAPYSMKDFNALLLSLPLNIAGAMHLEGGPEASLSIHAGGVDLDLAGSYETGFWPDDSNERQWAIPNVLGVTRSPTP
;
A
#
# COMPACT_ATOMS: atom_id res chain seq x y z
N MET A 1 0.33 13.32 7.33
CA MET A 1 0.41 14.06 6.05
C MET A 1 0.60 13.02 4.94
N THR A 2 -0.24 13.07 3.92
CA THR A 2 -0.63 11.93 3.09
C THR A 2 0.25 11.81 1.85
N ILE A 3 0.11 10.70 1.12
CA ILE A 3 0.69 10.48 -0.20
C ILE A 3 -0.46 10.22 -1.17
N ALA A 4 -0.30 10.65 -2.41
CA ALA A 4 -1.22 10.34 -3.49
C ALA A 4 -0.57 9.50 -4.61
N LEU A 5 -1.28 8.49 -5.08
CA LEU A 5 -1.03 7.85 -6.37
C LEU A 5 -2.03 8.39 -7.40
N LEU A 6 -1.53 8.77 -8.56
CA LEU A 6 -2.33 9.34 -9.62
C LEU A 6 -2.20 8.51 -10.89
N TRP A 7 -3.33 8.23 -11.55
CA TRP A 7 -3.34 7.52 -12.84
C TRP A 7 -4.19 8.23 -13.89
N ARG A 8 -3.70 8.26 -15.13
CA ARG A 8 -4.38 8.84 -16.27
C ARG A 8 -4.21 7.93 -17.47
N SER A 9 -5.31 7.55 -18.10
CA SER A 9 -5.33 6.66 -19.27
C SER A 9 -4.45 7.14 -20.43
N SER A 10 -4.37 8.46 -20.65
CA SER A 10 -3.58 9.07 -21.73
C SER A 10 -2.10 9.26 -21.40
N ARG A 11 -1.64 8.89 -20.19
CA ARG A 11 -0.23 8.91 -19.80
C ARG A 11 0.18 7.48 -19.43
N ASN A 12 1.22 6.96 -20.06
CA ASN A 12 1.77 5.65 -19.70
C ASN A 12 2.45 5.72 -18.34
N GLY A 13 1.69 5.52 -17.26
CA GLY A 13 2.23 5.34 -15.92
C GLY A 13 1.42 6.02 -14.82
N ALA A 14 1.79 5.69 -13.59
CA ALA A 14 1.27 6.35 -12.41
C ALA A 14 2.26 7.38 -11.88
N LEU A 15 1.76 8.43 -11.25
CA LEU A 15 2.57 9.45 -10.57
C LEU A 15 2.40 9.33 -9.07
N TRP A 16 3.53 9.21 -8.37
CA TRP A 16 3.61 9.22 -6.91
C TRP A 16 3.88 10.62 -6.39
N LEU A 17 3.01 11.13 -5.52
CA LEU A 17 3.13 12.43 -4.87
C LEU A 17 3.22 12.31 -3.35
N ASP A 18 4.27 12.89 -2.77
CA ASP A 18 4.32 13.21 -1.35
C ASP A 18 3.79 14.63 -1.19
N LEU A 19 2.58 14.78 -0.64
CA LEU A 19 1.87 16.06 -0.65
C LEU A 19 2.56 17.14 0.20
N ASP A 20 3.50 16.78 1.08
CA ASP A 20 4.23 17.74 1.90
C ASP A 20 5.33 18.43 1.10
N SER A 21 5.95 17.68 0.18
CA SER A 21 7.04 18.18 -0.64
C SER A 21 6.58 18.61 -2.03
N ASP A 22 5.54 17.97 -2.58
CA ASP A 22 5.16 18.14 -3.98
C ASP A 22 3.93 19.02 -4.19
N GLY A 23 3.14 19.29 -3.13
CA GLY A 23 1.85 19.96 -3.24
C GLY A 23 0.77 19.09 -3.91
N THR A 24 -0.36 19.71 -4.24
CA THR A 24 -1.54 19.03 -4.82
C THR A 24 -1.80 19.41 -6.28
N GLU A 25 -1.17 20.47 -6.76
CA GLU A 25 -1.36 21.05 -8.09
C GLU A 25 -1.08 20.03 -9.20
N ARG A 26 -0.14 19.12 -8.94
CA ARG A 26 0.26 18.05 -9.86
C ARG A 26 -0.76 16.92 -9.97
N ALA A 27 -1.74 16.86 -9.09
CA ALA A 27 -2.87 15.94 -9.19
C ALA A 27 -3.90 16.39 -10.24
N ALA A 28 -3.86 17.67 -10.65
CA ALA A 28 -4.78 18.19 -11.67
C ALA A 28 -4.63 17.43 -13.00
N GLY A 29 -5.77 16.98 -13.54
CA GLY A 29 -5.84 16.32 -14.84
C GLY A 29 -5.46 14.84 -14.84
N TYR A 30 -5.43 14.18 -13.68
CA TYR A 30 -5.44 12.72 -13.55
C TYR A 30 -6.88 12.21 -13.40
N ASP A 31 -7.14 11.03 -13.96
CA ASP A 31 -8.48 10.42 -13.96
C ASP A 31 -8.79 9.76 -12.61
N VAL A 32 -7.76 9.25 -11.94
CA VAL A 32 -7.84 8.57 -10.65
C VAL A 32 -6.79 9.13 -9.71
N VAL A 33 -7.21 9.43 -8.47
CA VAL A 33 -6.36 9.86 -7.37
C VAL A 33 -6.67 9.00 -6.15
N ILE A 34 -5.65 8.32 -5.61
CA ILE A 34 -5.75 7.53 -4.38
C ILE A 34 -4.87 8.20 -3.35
N GLN A 35 -5.44 8.66 -2.24
CA GLN A 35 -4.70 9.33 -1.18
C GLN A 35 -4.75 8.52 0.11
N ASN A 36 -3.60 8.27 0.72
CA ASN A 36 -3.52 7.54 1.99
C ASN A 36 -2.48 8.09 2.97
N LEU A 37 -2.53 7.57 4.20
CA LEU A 37 -1.56 7.87 5.23
C LEU A 37 -0.16 7.40 4.80
N ARG A 38 0.82 8.28 4.99
CA ARG A 38 2.21 7.98 4.70
C ARG A 38 2.75 6.96 5.67
N LEU A 39 3.45 5.96 5.15
CA LEU A 39 4.28 5.04 5.94
C LEU A 39 5.74 5.48 5.91
N ILE A 40 6.28 5.69 4.71
CA ILE A 40 7.69 6.02 4.47
C ILE A 40 7.76 7.26 3.55
N THR A 41 8.48 8.30 3.96
CA THR A 41 8.73 9.50 3.15
C THR A 41 9.63 9.21 1.95
N LYS A 42 9.68 10.15 0.99
CA LYS A 42 10.68 10.14 -0.10
C LYS A 42 12.14 10.13 0.37
N THR A 43 12.39 10.57 1.59
CA THR A 43 13.72 10.52 2.24
C THR A 43 13.92 9.25 3.06
N ARG A 44 13.08 8.23 2.85
CA ARG A 44 13.12 6.91 3.51
C ARG A 44 12.98 6.99 5.03
N LYS A 45 12.26 7.99 5.54
CA LYS A 45 11.99 8.17 6.97
C LYS A 45 10.65 7.54 7.33
N ASN A 46 10.64 6.80 8.44
CA ASN A 46 9.41 6.38 9.10
C ASN A 46 8.73 7.58 9.76
N VAL A 47 7.43 7.75 9.54
CA VAL A 47 6.66 8.87 10.09
C VAL A 47 5.72 8.47 11.23
N TRP A 48 5.64 7.18 11.57
CA TRP A 48 4.77 6.68 12.62
C TRP A 48 5.50 6.66 13.96
N ALA A 49 4.85 7.26 14.97
CA ALA A 49 5.32 7.18 16.35
C ALA A 49 5.26 5.72 16.85
N ALA A 50 6.19 5.37 17.72
CA ALA A 50 6.19 4.06 18.36
C ALA A 50 4.90 3.89 19.18
N ASN A 51 4.22 2.76 18.97
CA ASN A 51 3.09 2.30 19.78
C ASN A 51 3.00 0.77 19.70
N ASP A 52 2.18 0.18 20.56
CA ASP A 52 2.05 -1.27 20.68
C ASP A 52 0.95 -1.88 19.79
N ARG A 53 0.24 -1.06 18.99
CA ARG A 53 -0.79 -1.56 18.09
C ARG A 53 -0.15 -2.26 16.88
N ARG A 54 -0.71 -3.41 16.53
CA ARG A 54 -0.25 -4.27 15.44
C ARG A 54 -1.42 -4.77 14.62
N TRP A 55 -1.24 -4.79 13.31
CA TRP A 55 -2.25 -5.24 12.36
C TRP A 55 -1.66 -5.82 11.09
N SER A 56 -2.43 -6.66 10.40
CA SER A 56 -2.16 -7.07 9.03
C SER A 56 -2.23 -5.87 8.11
N GLU A 57 -1.37 -5.77 7.10
CA GLU A 57 -1.21 -4.54 6.33
C GLU A 57 -1.23 -4.82 4.84
N VAL A 58 -2.00 -4.02 4.10
CA VAL A 58 -1.74 -3.75 2.70
C VAL A 58 -1.08 -2.37 2.60
N ALA A 59 0.08 -2.31 1.95
CA ALA A 59 0.76 -1.08 1.64
C ALA A 59 1.04 -0.96 0.14
N LEU A 60 1.04 0.26 -0.36
CA LEU A 60 1.54 0.58 -1.69
C LEU A 60 2.86 1.31 -1.55
N ALA A 61 3.88 0.86 -2.27
CA ALA A 61 5.18 1.51 -2.30
C ALA A 61 5.59 1.85 -3.73
N ILE A 62 6.52 2.79 -3.85
CA ILE A 62 7.27 3.05 -5.08
C ILE A 62 8.74 2.82 -4.81
N ASP A 63 9.45 2.20 -5.74
CA ASP A 63 10.90 2.05 -5.64
C ASP A 63 11.67 3.17 -6.37
N ASN A 64 12.98 3.19 -6.22
CA ASN A 64 13.84 4.18 -6.89
C ASN A 64 13.88 4.03 -8.42
N SER A 65 13.34 2.95 -8.98
CA SER A 65 13.17 2.75 -10.43
C SER A 65 11.78 3.19 -10.92
N GLY A 66 10.94 3.74 -10.04
CA GLY A 66 9.58 4.18 -10.37
C GLY A 66 8.56 3.04 -10.49
N ARG A 67 8.91 1.82 -10.07
CA ARG A 67 7.99 0.69 -10.05
C ARG A 67 7.10 0.76 -8.82
N LEU A 68 5.81 0.55 -9.01
CA LEU A 68 4.88 0.36 -7.89
C LEU A 68 5.01 -1.07 -7.36
N LEU A 69 4.99 -1.18 -6.03
CA LEU A 69 5.04 -2.44 -5.29
C LEU A 69 3.78 -2.52 -4.43
N PHE A 70 2.94 -3.52 -4.69
CA PHE A 70 1.82 -3.85 -3.83
C PHE A 70 2.30 -4.85 -2.78
N LEU A 71 2.20 -4.49 -1.51
CA LEU A 71 2.79 -5.23 -0.40
C LEU A 71 1.67 -5.70 0.52
N PHE A 72 1.62 -7.00 0.80
CA PHE A 72 0.67 -7.60 1.71
C PHE A 72 1.39 -8.34 2.83
N SER A 73 0.99 -8.10 4.08
CA SER A 73 1.43 -8.86 5.24
C SER A 73 0.23 -9.30 6.07
N ARG A 74 -0.03 -10.60 6.12
CA ARG A 74 -1.00 -11.16 7.08
C ARG A 74 -0.47 -11.04 8.50
N ALA A 75 0.82 -11.31 8.73
CA ALA A 75 1.41 -11.21 10.06
C ALA A 75 1.27 -9.78 10.60
N PRO A 76 0.79 -9.59 11.84
CA PRO A 76 0.57 -8.27 12.39
C PRO A 76 1.87 -7.64 12.89
N TYR A 77 2.13 -6.41 12.44
CA TYR A 77 3.28 -5.60 12.85
C TYR A 77 2.83 -4.26 13.39
N SER A 78 3.64 -3.66 14.28
CA SER A 78 3.54 -2.22 14.47
C SER A 78 3.97 -1.52 13.18
N MET A 79 3.39 -0.38 12.82
CA MET A 79 3.85 0.35 11.62
C MET A 79 5.30 0.77 11.72
N LYS A 80 5.81 0.95 12.94
CA LYS A 80 7.23 1.17 13.16
C LYS A 80 8.08 0.00 12.63
N ASP A 81 7.73 -1.21 13.05
CA ASP A 81 8.45 -2.44 12.71
C ASP A 81 8.22 -2.85 11.24
N PHE A 82 7.00 -2.71 10.74
CA PHE A 82 6.68 -2.97 9.33
C PHE A 82 7.52 -2.09 8.40
N ASN A 83 7.57 -0.79 8.66
CA ASN A 83 8.39 0.13 7.86
C ASN A 83 9.89 -0.17 7.95
N ALA A 84 10.37 -0.56 9.14
CA ALA A 84 11.76 -0.98 9.32
C ALA A 84 12.08 -2.25 8.52
N LEU A 85 11.17 -3.24 8.54
CA LEU A 85 11.27 -4.45 7.73
C LEU A 85 11.32 -4.11 6.24
N LEU A 86 10.37 -3.32 5.74
CA LEU A 86 10.35 -2.89 4.33
C LEU A 86 11.64 -2.20 3.89
N LEU A 87 12.20 -1.32 4.75
CA LEU A 87 13.46 -0.63 4.47
C LEU A 87 14.69 -1.55 4.51
N SER A 88 14.62 -2.67 5.24
CA SER A 88 15.68 -3.66 5.33
C SER A 88 15.71 -4.65 4.16
N LEU A 89 14.58 -4.84 3.48
CA LEU A 89 14.47 -5.71 2.31
C LEU A 89 15.14 -5.08 1.08
N PRO A 90 15.67 -5.88 0.13
CA PRO A 90 16.28 -5.38 -1.11
C PRO A 90 15.25 -4.89 -2.15
N LEU A 91 14.18 -4.24 -1.70
CA LEU A 91 13.09 -3.72 -2.54
C LEU A 91 13.37 -2.31 -3.10
N ASN A 92 14.40 -1.65 -2.60
CA ASN A 92 14.82 -0.30 -3.02
C ASN A 92 13.70 0.76 -2.93
N ILE A 93 12.84 0.66 -1.91
CA ILE A 93 11.68 1.53 -1.68
C ILE A 93 12.09 3.01 -1.57
N ALA A 94 11.52 3.86 -2.40
CA ALA A 94 11.66 5.31 -2.34
C ALA A 94 10.58 5.96 -1.46
N GLY A 95 9.41 5.35 -1.34
CA GLY A 95 8.32 5.80 -0.45
C GLY A 95 7.22 4.76 -0.34
N ALA A 96 6.42 4.84 0.72
CA ALA A 96 5.30 3.92 0.94
C ALA A 96 4.12 4.61 1.62
N MET A 97 2.92 4.16 1.30
CA MET A 97 1.67 4.59 1.92
C MET A 97 0.87 3.36 2.34
N HIS A 98 0.11 3.54 3.41
CA HIS A 98 -0.90 2.60 3.88
C HIS A 98 -1.97 2.45 2.79
N LEU A 99 -2.59 1.29 2.67
CA LEU A 99 -3.88 1.17 1.99
C LEU A 99 -4.94 0.84 3.03
N GLU A 100 -5.01 -0.42 3.44
CA GLU A 100 -5.93 -0.89 4.48
C GLU A 100 -5.21 -1.82 5.45
N GLY A 101 -5.64 -1.77 6.71
CA GLY A 101 -5.12 -2.57 7.81
C GLY A 101 -6.11 -3.63 8.28
N GLY A 102 -5.67 -4.48 9.20
CA GLY A 102 -6.52 -5.40 9.93
C GLY A 102 -7.25 -6.41 9.04
N PRO A 103 -8.52 -6.74 9.34
CA PRO A 103 -9.28 -7.72 8.56
C PRO A 103 -9.67 -7.22 7.16
N GLU A 104 -9.66 -5.91 6.90
CA GLU A 104 -9.93 -5.32 5.59
C GLU A 104 -8.74 -5.46 4.61
N ALA A 105 -7.53 -5.61 5.13
CA ALA A 105 -6.33 -5.85 4.33
C ALA A 105 -6.53 -7.08 3.43
N SER A 106 -6.45 -6.91 2.11
CA SER A 106 -6.74 -7.98 1.15
C SER A 106 -5.87 -7.90 -0.11
N LEU A 107 -5.56 -9.06 -0.68
CA LEU A 107 -4.83 -9.21 -1.94
C LEU A 107 -5.43 -10.36 -2.74
N SER A 108 -5.80 -10.08 -3.99
CA SER A 108 -6.28 -11.07 -4.95
C SER A 108 -5.40 -11.10 -6.18
N ILE A 109 -4.98 -12.29 -6.60
CA ILE A 109 -4.15 -12.52 -7.79
C ILE A 109 -4.77 -13.65 -8.60
N HIS A 110 -5.29 -13.31 -9.78
CA HIS A 110 -5.86 -14.27 -10.74
C HIS A 110 -5.21 -14.10 -12.11
N ALA A 111 -3.89 -14.31 -12.18
CA ALA A 111 -3.10 -14.08 -13.38
C ALA A 111 -1.82 -14.92 -13.39
N GLY A 112 -1.32 -15.23 -14.59
CA GLY A 112 -0.02 -15.91 -14.74
C GLY A 112 0.05 -17.32 -14.13
N GLY A 113 -1.09 -18.01 -14.03
CA GLY A 113 -1.20 -19.32 -13.37
C GLY A 113 -1.26 -19.25 -11.84
N VAL A 114 -1.32 -18.04 -11.26
CA VAL A 114 -1.62 -17.82 -9.84
C VAL A 114 -3.11 -17.53 -9.70
N ASP A 115 -3.75 -18.25 -8.78
CA ASP A 115 -5.14 -18.05 -8.37
C ASP A 115 -5.16 -18.06 -6.83
N LEU A 116 -5.25 -16.87 -6.25
CA LEU A 116 -5.00 -16.66 -4.83
C LEU A 116 -5.79 -15.47 -4.29
N ASP A 117 -6.52 -15.71 -3.20
CA ASP A 117 -7.11 -14.67 -2.35
C ASP A 117 -6.49 -14.74 -0.96
N LEU A 118 -5.92 -13.62 -0.52
CA LEU A 118 -5.37 -13.43 0.82
C LEU A 118 -6.20 -12.40 1.56
N ALA A 119 -6.40 -12.66 2.85
CA ALA A 119 -7.05 -11.76 3.79
C ALA A 119 -6.12 -11.48 4.98
N GLY A 120 -6.21 -10.27 5.50
CA GLY A 120 -5.64 -9.89 6.78
C GLY A 120 -6.37 -10.57 7.92
N SER A 121 -5.87 -10.32 9.12
CA SER A 121 -6.36 -10.94 10.34
C SER A 121 -6.64 -9.89 11.39
N TYR A 122 -7.27 -10.32 12.48
CA TYR A 122 -7.70 -9.42 13.53
C TYR A 122 -6.52 -8.77 14.28
N GLU A 123 -6.71 -7.54 14.73
CA GLU A 123 -5.63 -6.69 15.29
C GLU A 123 -5.47 -6.82 16.81
N THR A 124 -4.28 -6.49 17.32
CA THR A 124 -4.07 -6.32 18.76
C THR A 124 -4.93 -5.19 19.30
N GLY A 125 -5.66 -5.44 20.40
CA GLY A 125 -6.58 -4.46 21.00
C GLY A 125 -8.00 -4.51 20.43
N PHE A 126 -8.26 -5.33 19.41
CA PHE A 126 -9.60 -5.68 18.94
C PHE A 126 -9.89 -7.15 19.30
N TRP A 127 -9.25 -8.11 18.63
CA TRP A 127 -9.29 -9.55 18.90
C TRP A 127 -7.99 -10.16 18.34
N PRO A 128 -6.99 -10.56 19.15
CA PRO A 128 -5.73 -11.11 18.63
C PRO A 128 -5.91 -12.60 18.24
N ASP A 129 -6.76 -12.84 17.24
CA ASP A 129 -7.06 -14.16 16.69
C ASP A 129 -6.62 -14.19 15.22
N ASP A 130 -5.95 -15.26 14.80
CA ASP A 130 -5.49 -15.42 13.41
C ASP A 130 -6.49 -16.24 12.56
N SER A 131 -7.75 -16.33 13.01
CA SER A 131 -8.77 -17.19 12.39
C SER A 131 -9.50 -16.57 11.20
N ASN A 132 -9.23 -15.32 10.82
CA ASN A 132 -9.92 -14.72 9.68
C ASN A 132 -9.44 -15.34 8.37
N GLU A 133 -10.29 -16.14 7.73
CA GLU A 133 -9.98 -16.83 6.47
C GLU A 133 -10.65 -16.17 5.24
N ARG A 134 -11.32 -15.02 5.42
CA ARG A 134 -12.15 -14.41 4.37
C ARG A 134 -11.83 -12.94 4.19
N GLN A 135 -11.83 -12.49 2.93
CA GLN A 135 -11.77 -11.07 2.61
C GLN A 135 -13.06 -10.37 3.03
N TRP A 136 -12.91 -9.17 3.58
CA TRP A 136 -14.05 -8.34 3.97
C TRP A 136 -14.48 -7.46 2.80
N ALA A 137 -15.75 -7.07 2.78
CA ALA A 137 -16.25 -6.14 1.78
C ALA A 137 -15.66 -4.75 2.04
N ILE A 138 -14.98 -4.19 1.04
CA ILE A 138 -14.36 -2.85 1.09
C ILE A 138 -14.97 -1.94 0.02
N PRO A 139 -15.01 -0.62 0.26
CA PRO A 139 -15.71 0.32 -0.63
C PRO A 139 -14.98 0.55 -1.97
N ASN A 140 -13.68 0.25 -2.05
CA ASN A 140 -12.87 0.48 -3.24
C ASN A 140 -11.71 -0.51 -3.33
N VAL A 141 -11.26 -0.80 -4.55
CA VAL A 141 -10.12 -1.68 -4.85
C VAL A 141 -9.15 -1.00 -5.80
N LEU A 142 -7.85 -1.26 -5.63
CA LEU A 142 -6.83 -0.93 -6.63
C LEU A 142 -6.60 -2.16 -7.51
N GLY A 143 -7.17 -2.14 -8.71
CA GLY A 143 -6.95 -3.17 -9.72
C GLY A 143 -5.81 -2.80 -10.67
N VAL A 144 -5.01 -3.80 -11.05
CA VAL A 144 -4.08 -3.70 -12.18
C VAL A 144 -4.45 -4.74 -13.22
N THR A 145 -4.46 -4.33 -14.49
CA THR A 145 -4.65 -5.24 -15.62
C THR A 145 -3.42 -5.18 -16.50
N ARG A 146 -3.15 -6.27 -17.22
CA ARG A 146 -2.09 -6.26 -18.23
C ARG A 146 -2.49 -5.23 -19.30
N SER A 147 -1.61 -4.28 -19.57
CA SER A 147 -1.79 -3.41 -20.74
C SER A 147 -1.93 -4.29 -21.98
N PRO A 148 -2.93 -4.06 -22.85
CA PRO A 148 -2.97 -4.69 -24.16
C PRO A 148 -1.60 -4.49 -24.79
N THR A 149 -0.96 -5.58 -25.20
CA THR A 149 0.30 -5.46 -25.93
C THR A 149 -0.02 -4.66 -27.20
N PRO A 150 0.77 -3.63 -27.57
CA PRO A 150 0.60 -2.96 -28.85
C PRO A 150 0.62 -3.96 -30.02
#